data_AF-A0A2W5V5G6-F1
#
_entry.id   AF-A0A2W5V5G6-F1
#
_cell.length_a   1.000
_cell.length_b   1.000
_cell.length_c   1.000
_cell.angle_alpha   90.00
_cell.angle_beta   90.00
_cell.angle_gamma   90.00
#
_symmetry.space_group_name_H-M   'P 1'
#
loop_
_entity.id
_entity.type
_entity.pdbx_description
1 polymer ?
#
loop_
_entity_poly.entity_id
_entity_poly.type
_entity_poly.pdbx_seq_one_letter_code
_entity_poly.pdbx_strand_id
1 'polypeptide(L)'
;MPPPVEPPPPVEPEPPPEDVDVDVALIRARYAATFKHALSRAIASLERRERLVLRMHVVDGLSAEKIAAVFHVHRATVATWLAAAREHIKARVIELVREDAGIGPGEFDSIVHVVQQFTDLSLPRLLAAKDPS
;
A
#
# COMPACT_ATOMS: atom_id res chain seq x y z
N MET A 1 1.04 46.08 -42.08
CA MET A 1 0.52 45.71 -40.75
C MET A 1 0.17 44.24 -40.78
N PRO A 2 0.79 43.39 -39.96
CA PRO A 2 0.31 42.01 -39.77
C PRO A 2 -1.06 42.02 -39.09
N PRO A 3 -1.92 41.01 -39.31
CA PRO A 3 -3.18 40.88 -38.56
C PRO A 3 -2.87 40.62 -37.07
N PRO A 4 -3.76 41.04 -36.14
CA PRO A 4 -3.61 40.70 -34.74
C PRO A 4 -3.70 39.18 -34.57
N VAL A 5 -2.69 38.60 -33.92
CA VAL A 5 -2.71 37.20 -33.46
C VAL A 5 -3.74 37.13 -32.33
N GLU A 6 -4.85 36.46 -32.59
CA GLU A 6 -5.80 36.10 -31.52
C GLU A 6 -5.04 35.27 -30.47
N PRO A 7 -5.12 35.63 -29.17
CA PRO A 7 -4.57 34.77 -28.14
C PRO A 7 -5.26 33.39 -28.23
N PRO A 8 -4.55 32.27 -28.00
CA PRO A 8 -5.21 30.98 -27.92
C PRO A 8 -6.34 31.07 -26.88
N PRO A 9 -7.47 30.37 -27.09
CA PRO A 9 -8.54 30.34 -26.11
C PRO A 9 -7.94 29.92 -24.75
N PRO A 10 -8.45 30.46 -23.63
CA PRO A 10 -8.01 30.01 -22.32
C PRO A 10 -8.18 28.50 -22.29
N VAL A 11 -7.08 27.80 -21.97
CA VAL A 11 -7.10 26.36 -21.72
C VAL A 11 -8.06 26.20 -20.55
N GLU A 12 -9.32 25.84 -20.82
CA GLU A 12 -10.20 25.31 -19.79
C GLU A 12 -9.40 24.19 -19.13
N PRO A 13 -9.29 24.16 -17.79
CA PRO A 13 -8.63 23.04 -17.15
C PRO A 13 -9.37 21.80 -17.62
N GLU A 14 -8.65 20.90 -18.30
CA GLU A 14 -9.14 19.55 -18.55
C GLU A 14 -9.69 19.06 -17.20
N PRO A 15 -10.96 18.59 -17.13
CA PRO A 15 -11.49 18.11 -15.88
C PRO A 15 -10.50 17.06 -15.35
N PRO A 16 -10.18 17.09 -14.04
CA PRO A 16 -9.32 16.06 -13.47
C PRO A 16 -9.92 14.68 -13.81
N PRO A 17 -9.11 13.62 -13.94
CA PRO A 17 -9.61 12.29 -14.25
C PRO A 17 -10.46 11.75 -13.09
N GLU A 18 -11.71 12.21 -12.97
CA GLU A 18 -12.67 11.81 -11.93
C GLU A 18 -13.06 10.33 -12.11
N ASP A 19 -13.01 9.81 -13.33
CA ASP A 19 -13.32 8.41 -13.65
C ASP A 19 -12.40 7.42 -12.90
N VAL A 20 -11.10 7.72 -12.81
CA VAL A 20 -10.12 6.82 -12.16
C VAL A 20 -10.35 6.77 -10.65
N ASP A 21 -10.64 7.91 -10.01
CA ASP A 21 -10.88 7.96 -8.57
C ASP A 21 -12.21 7.30 -8.16
N VAL A 22 -13.25 7.41 -9.00
CA VAL A 22 -14.55 6.73 -8.80
C VAL A 22 -14.41 5.22 -8.94
N ASP A 23 -13.70 4.74 -9.98
CA ASP A 23 -13.43 3.32 -10.17
C ASP A 23 -12.59 2.74 -9.01
N VAL A 24 -11.56 3.47 -8.55
CA VAL A 24 -10.74 3.11 -7.40
C VAL A 24 -11.58 2.99 -6.12
N ALA A 25 -12.48 3.95 -5.86
CA ALA A 25 -13.34 3.92 -4.69
C ALA A 25 -14.33 2.74 -4.72
N LEU A 26 -14.90 2.44 -5.90
CA LEU A 26 -15.82 1.32 -6.11
C LEU A 26 -15.13 -0.03 -5.93
N ILE A 27 -13.94 -0.20 -6.53
CA ILE A 27 -13.09 -1.39 -6.37
C ILE A 27 -12.75 -1.56 -4.89
N ARG A 28 -12.34 -0.49 -4.20
CA ARG A 28 -12.01 -0.53 -2.78
C ARG A 28 -13.20 -0.99 -1.94
N ALA A 29 -14.40 -0.45 -2.18
CA ALA A 29 -15.60 -0.82 -1.44
C ALA A 29 -15.98 -2.30 -1.70
N ARG A 30 -15.92 -2.74 -2.96
CA ARG A 30 -16.27 -4.10 -3.37
C ARG A 30 -15.31 -5.15 -2.82
N TYR A 31 -14.01 -4.86 -2.80
CA TYR A 31 -12.97 -5.81 -2.41
C TYR A 31 -12.37 -5.55 -1.02
N ALA A 32 -12.91 -4.60 -0.23
CA ALA A 32 -12.40 -4.25 1.09
C ALA A 32 -12.21 -5.48 2.02
N ALA A 33 -13.19 -6.38 2.03
CA ALA A 33 -13.13 -7.60 2.82
C ALA A 33 -12.01 -8.55 2.34
N THR A 34 -11.91 -8.74 1.02
CA THR A 34 -10.85 -9.54 0.38
C THR A 34 -9.48 -8.96 0.67
N PHE A 35 -9.30 -7.64 0.51
CA PHE A 35 -8.03 -6.97 0.81
C PHE A 35 -7.64 -7.07 2.28
N LYS A 36 -8.59 -6.88 3.20
CA LYS A 36 -8.33 -7.03 4.63
C LYS A 36 -7.93 -8.48 4.99
N HIS A 37 -8.59 -9.46 4.39
CA HIS A 37 -8.26 -10.87 4.60
C HIS A 37 -6.89 -11.22 4.03
N ALA A 38 -6.60 -10.79 2.80
CA ALA A 38 -5.31 -10.96 2.14
C ALA A 38 -4.17 -10.31 2.94
N LEU A 39 -4.37 -9.07 3.41
CA LEU A 39 -3.39 -8.35 4.23
C LEU A 39 -3.15 -9.06 5.58
N SER A 40 -4.20 -9.57 6.22
CA SER A 40 -4.04 -10.33 7.47
C SER A 40 -3.21 -11.61 7.29
N ARG A 41 -3.43 -12.33 6.19
CA ARG A 41 -2.67 -13.53 5.80
C ARG A 41 -1.23 -13.18 5.44
N ALA A 42 -0.99 -12.11 4.71
CA ALA A 42 0.34 -11.62 4.37
C ALA A 42 1.17 -11.22 5.62
N ILE A 43 0.56 -10.53 6.57
CA ILE A 43 1.22 -10.23 7.86
C ILE A 43 1.49 -11.53 8.65
N ALA A 44 0.62 -12.55 8.52
CA ALA A 44 0.82 -13.84 9.17
C ALA A 44 1.99 -14.64 8.57
N SER A 45 2.30 -14.45 7.28
CA SER A 45 3.37 -15.16 6.58
C SER A 45 4.76 -14.55 6.80
N LEU A 46 4.85 -13.31 7.30
CA LEU A 46 6.12 -12.72 7.72
C LEU A 46 6.77 -13.53 8.85
N GLU A 47 8.10 -13.59 8.83
CA GLU A 47 8.85 -14.14 9.95
C GLU A 47 8.56 -13.35 11.23
N ARG A 48 8.69 -14.01 12.39
CA ARG A 48 8.43 -13.37 13.69
C ARG A 48 9.24 -12.08 13.88
N ARG A 49 10.51 -12.07 13.46
CA ARG A 49 11.39 -10.90 13.58
C ARG A 49 10.93 -9.74 12.69
N GLU A 50 10.61 -10.01 11.44
CA GLU A 50 10.14 -9.00 10.49
C GLU A 50 8.85 -8.35 10.98
N ARG A 51 7.91 -9.17 11.45
CA ARG A 51 6.65 -8.71 12.04
C ARG A 51 6.87 -7.82 13.26
N LEU A 52 7.80 -8.21 14.13
CA LEU A 52 8.13 -7.45 15.34
C LEU A 52 8.78 -6.10 15.01
N VAL A 53 9.74 -6.07 14.08
CA VAL A 53 10.38 -4.84 13.59
C VAL A 53 9.36 -3.91 12.91
N LEU A 54 8.49 -4.48 12.08
CA LEU A 54 7.43 -3.73 11.39
C LEU A 54 6.42 -3.14 12.38
N ARG A 55 6.03 -3.90 13.42
CA ARG A 55 5.18 -3.42 14.51
C ARG A 55 5.85 -2.27 15.27
N MET A 56 7.10 -2.43 15.72
CA MET A 56 7.82 -1.38 16.43
C MET A 56 7.88 -0.08 15.64
N HIS A 57 8.10 -0.19 14.32
CA HIS A 57 8.19 0.98 13.47
C HIS A 57 6.83 1.65 13.21
N VAL A 58 5.81 0.84 12.89
CA VAL A 58 4.53 1.36 12.39
C VAL A 58 3.49 1.58 13.50
N VAL A 59 3.46 0.72 14.51
CA VAL A 59 2.52 0.80 15.64
C VAL A 59 3.11 1.63 16.77
N ASP A 60 4.34 1.33 17.18
CA ASP A 60 4.98 2.01 18.31
C ASP A 60 5.68 3.33 17.89
N GLY A 61 5.73 3.63 16.59
CA GLY A 61 6.33 4.85 16.05
C GLY A 61 7.84 4.95 16.27
N LEU A 62 8.52 3.84 16.53
CA LEU A 62 9.97 3.83 16.77
C LEU A 62 10.73 4.09 15.47
N SER A 63 11.75 4.95 15.54
CA SER A 63 12.66 5.16 14.42
C SER A 63 13.50 3.91 14.17
N ALA A 64 13.96 3.74 12.92
CA ALA A 64 14.86 2.64 12.57
C ALA A 64 16.13 2.61 13.45
N GLU A 65 16.58 3.75 13.94
CA GLU A 65 17.72 3.88 14.87
C GLU A 65 17.42 3.29 16.25
N LYS A 66 16.24 3.58 16.81
CA LYS A 66 15.82 3.01 18.09
C LYS A 66 15.65 1.51 18.00
N ILE A 67 15.05 1.03 16.90
CA ILE A 67 14.90 -0.40 16.64
C ILE A 67 16.28 -1.06 16.48
N ALA A 68 17.20 -0.41 15.76
CA ALA A 68 18.55 -0.91 15.58
C ALA A 68 19.29 -1.07 16.93
N ALA A 69 19.09 -0.14 17.86
CA ALA A 69 19.61 -0.24 19.22
C ALA A 69 19.01 -1.43 20.00
N VAL A 70 17.70 -1.68 19.90
CA VAL A 70 17.02 -2.83 20.55
C VAL A 70 17.56 -4.16 20.06
N PHE A 71 17.82 -4.28 18.75
CA PHE A 71 18.34 -5.51 18.14
C PHE A 71 19.88 -5.59 18.10
N HIS A 72 20.59 -4.57 18.59
CA HIS A 72 22.05 -4.45 18.50
C HIS A 72 22.60 -4.60 17.06
N VAL A 73 21.93 -3.98 16.09
CA VAL A 73 22.32 -3.98 14.67
C VAL A 73 22.51 -2.55 14.14
N HIS A 74 22.92 -2.41 12.87
CA HIS A 74 22.98 -1.11 12.23
C HIS A 74 21.60 -0.65 11.74
N ARG A 75 21.40 0.67 11.69
CA ARG A 75 20.20 1.31 11.09
C ARG A 75 19.92 0.79 9.68
N ALA A 76 20.96 0.59 8.88
CA ALA A 76 20.84 0.06 7.52
C ALA A 76 20.21 -1.34 7.50
N THR A 77 20.59 -2.22 8.44
CA THR A 77 20.03 -3.56 8.59
C THR A 77 18.53 -3.51 8.88
N VAL A 78 18.10 -2.62 9.79
CA VAL A 78 16.68 -2.44 10.10
C VAL A 78 15.92 -1.85 8.90
N ALA A 79 16.50 -0.90 8.18
CA ALA A 79 15.89 -0.34 6.98
C ALA A 79 15.69 -1.42 5.91
N THR A 80 16.67 -2.31 5.70
CA THR A 80 16.55 -3.47 4.81
C THR A 80 15.44 -4.41 5.27
N TRP A 81 15.35 -4.73 6.56
CA TRP A 81 14.27 -5.59 7.08
C TRP A 81 12.88 -4.96 6.91
N LEU A 82 12.75 -3.66 7.14
CA LEU A 82 11.48 -2.94 6.92
C LEU A 82 11.08 -2.91 5.45
N ALA A 83 12.04 -2.70 4.55
CA ALA A 83 11.80 -2.75 3.11
C ALA A 83 11.36 -4.16 2.67
N ALA A 84 12.12 -5.19 3.05
CA ALA A 84 11.80 -6.58 2.73
C ALA A 84 10.43 -7.01 3.27
N ALA A 85 10.08 -6.64 4.51
CA ALA A 85 8.78 -6.94 5.09
C ALA A 85 7.63 -6.26 4.31
N ARG A 86 7.81 -5.01 3.87
CA ARG A 86 6.81 -4.29 3.05
C ARG A 86 6.66 -4.92 1.67
N GLU A 87 7.76 -5.27 1.01
CA GLU A 87 7.72 -5.93 -0.29
C GLU A 87 7.05 -7.31 -0.21
N HIS A 88 7.40 -8.11 0.79
CA HIS A 88 6.78 -9.42 1.01
C HIS A 88 5.27 -9.28 1.26
N ILE A 89 4.84 -8.31 2.09
CA ILE A 89 3.41 -8.05 2.27
C ILE A 89 2.75 -7.68 0.94
N LYS A 90 3.32 -6.75 0.17
CA LYS A 90 2.74 -6.31 -1.11
C LYS A 90 2.62 -7.47 -2.09
N ALA A 91 3.69 -8.24 -2.30
CA ALA A 91 3.68 -9.41 -3.17
C ALA A 91 2.61 -10.42 -2.73
N ARG A 92 2.55 -10.74 -1.44
CA ARG A 92 1.61 -11.74 -0.92
C ARG A 92 0.15 -11.29 -1.02
N VAL A 93 -0.14 -10.00 -0.80
CA VAL A 93 -1.50 -9.47 -0.98
C VAL A 93 -1.92 -9.55 -2.45
N ILE A 94 -1.05 -9.15 -3.38
CA ILE A 94 -1.31 -9.22 -4.82
C ILE A 94 -1.61 -10.66 -5.25
N GLU A 95 -0.82 -11.63 -4.81
CA GLU A 95 -1.06 -13.05 -5.06
C GLU A 95 -2.42 -13.52 -4.53
N LEU A 96 -2.71 -13.24 -3.27
CA LEU A 96 -3.96 -13.66 -2.63
C LEU A 96 -5.19 -13.04 -3.30
N VAL A 97 -5.10 -11.75 -3.66
CA VAL A 97 -6.17 -11.06 -4.39
C VAL A 97 -6.35 -11.67 -5.78
N ARG A 98 -5.26 -12.03 -6.47
CA ARG A 98 -5.34 -12.70 -7.78
C ARG A 98 -6.01 -14.06 -7.69
N GLU A 99 -5.68 -14.85 -6.65
CA GLU A 99 -6.28 -16.15 -6.36
C GLU A 99 -7.78 -16.02 -6.05
N ASP A 100 -8.17 -15.07 -5.19
CA ASP A 100 -9.54 -14.92 -4.70
C ASP A 100 -10.48 -14.26 -5.73
N ALA A 101 -9.97 -13.36 -6.58
CA ALA A 101 -10.84 -12.48 -7.34
C ALA A 101 -11.25 -13.04 -8.72
N GLY A 102 -10.51 -14.00 -9.30
CA GLY A 102 -10.87 -14.59 -10.60
C GLY A 102 -10.92 -13.58 -11.77
N ILE A 103 -10.12 -12.51 -11.66
CA ILE A 103 -10.23 -11.32 -12.51
C ILE A 103 -9.37 -11.43 -13.78
N GLY A 104 -9.89 -10.89 -14.88
CA GLY A 104 -9.17 -10.80 -16.15
C GLY A 104 -7.96 -9.85 -16.09
N PRO A 105 -6.97 -10.01 -16.98
CA PRO A 105 -5.68 -9.32 -16.88
C PRO A 105 -5.75 -7.78 -16.87
N GLY A 106 -6.77 -7.16 -17.48
CA GLY A 106 -6.91 -5.70 -17.53
C GLY A 106 -7.47 -5.07 -16.24
N GLU A 107 -8.44 -5.72 -15.59
CA GLU A 107 -9.01 -5.24 -14.31
C GLU A 107 -8.04 -5.48 -13.14
N PHE A 108 -7.11 -6.43 -13.30
CA PHE A 108 -6.07 -6.69 -12.31
C PHE A 108 -5.08 -5.52 -12.13
N ASP A 109 -4.71 -4.81 -13.19
CA ASP A 109 -3.75 -3.69 -13.10
C ASP A 109 -4.30 -2.54 -12.24
N SER A 110 -5.57 -2.16 -12.49
CA SER A 110 -6.30 -1.20 -11.65
C SER A 110 -6.39 -1.68 -10.20
N ILE A 111 -6.64 -2.97 -9.98
CA ILE A 111 -6.71 -3.55 -8.63
C ILE A 111 -5.35 -3.54 -7.93
N VAL A 112 -4.25 -3.81 -8.63
CA VAL A 112 -2.90 -3.76 -8.05
C VAL A 112 -2.61 -2.37 -7.53
N HIS A 113 -2.99 -1.32 -8.27
CA HIS A 113 -2.83 0.06 -7.82
C HIS A 113 -3.60 0.33 -6.52
N VAL A 114 -4.87 -0.11 -6.46
CA VAL A 114 -5.71 0.01 -5.25
C VAL A 114 -5.16 -0.80 -4.08
N VAL A 115 -4.64 -2.01 -4.34
CA VAL A 115 -4.04 -2.89 -3.34
C VAL A 115 -2.83 -2.23 -2.68
N GLN A 116 -1.96 -1.57 -3.46
CA GLN A 116 -0.80 -0.88 -2.93
C GLN A 116 -1.20 0.26 -1.98
N GLN A 117 -2.12 1.13 -2.42
CA GLN A 117 -2.63 2.23 -1.59
C GLN A 117 -3.34 1.73 -0.33
N PHE A 118 -4.22 0.72 -0.46
CA PHE A 118 -4.94 0.14 0.67
C PHE A 118 -4.00 -0.50 1.68
N THR A 119 -2.96 -1.20 1.20
CA THR A 119 -1.94 -1.84 2.05
C THR A 119 -1.24 -0.78 2.88
N ASP A 120 -0.72 0.28 2.25
CA ASP A 120 0.04 1.32 2.94
C ASP A 120 -0.83 2.05 4.01
N LEU A 121 -2.13 2.23 3.77
CA LEU A 121 -3.07 2.82 4.73
C LEU A 121 -3.53 1.87 5.85
N SER A 122 -3.67 0.58 5.56
CA SER A 122 -4.25 -0.40 6.50
C SER A 122 -3.22 -1.11 7.39
N LEU A 123 -1.96 -1.12 6.97
CA LEU A 123 -0.86 -1.78 7.67
C LEU A 123 -0.72 -1.36 9.15
N PRO A 124 -0.77 -0.05 9.53
CA PRO A 124 -0.67 0.35 10.93
C PRO A 124 -1.79 -0.22 11.80
N ARG A 125 -3.03 -0.07 11.32
CA ARG A 125 -4.23 -0.50 12.05
C ARG A 125 -4.28 -2.02 12.24
N LEU A 126 -3.92 -2.77 11.20
CA LEU A 126 -4.00 -4.23 11.26
C LEU A 126 -2.87 -4.85 12.10
N LEU A 127 -1.68 -4.24 12.12
CA LEU A 127 -0.60 -4.62 13.02
C LEU A 127 -0.94 -4.33 14.49
N ALA A 128 -1.61 -3.21 14.76
CA ALA A 128 -2.08 -2.89 16.11
C ALA A 128 -3.18 -3.84 16.59
N ALA A 129 -4.10 -4.24 15.70
CA ALA A 129 -5.23 -5.11 16.05
C ALA A 129 -4.86 -6.58 16.29
N LYS A 130 -3.68 -7.04 15.85
CA LYS A 130 -3.28 -8.45 15.92
C LYS A 130 -2.66 -8.87 17.27
N ASP A 131 -2.72 -7.99 18.28
CA ASP A 131 -2.45 -8.31 19.69
C ASP A 131 -3.41 -7.55 20.63
N PRO A 132 -4.33 -8.25 21.30
CA PRO A 132 -4.55 -8.09 22.72
C PRO A 132 -3.62 -9.08 23.45
N SER A 133 -2.37 -8.69 23.67
CA SER A 133 -1.50 -9.35 24.66
C SER A 133 -1.35 -8.43 25.85
#